data_AF-A0A3Q3E440-F1
#
_entry.id   AF-A0A3Q3E440-F1
#
_cell.length_a   1.000
_cell.length_b   1.000
_cell.length_c   1.000
_cell.angle_alpha   90.00
_cell.angle_beta   90.00
_cell.angle_gamma   90.00
#
_symmetry.space_group_name_H-M   'P 1'
#
loop_
_entity.id
_entity.type
_entity.pdbx_description
1 polymer ?
#
loop_
_entity_poly.entity_id
_entity_poly.type
_entity_poly.pdbx_seq_one_letter_code
_entity_poly.pdbx_strand_id
1 'polypeptide(L)'
;LAAQIEVIPCKICGDKSSGIHYGVITCEGCKGFFRRSQQNNAMYSCSRQRNCLIDRTNRNRCQHCRLQKCLALGMSRDAVKFGRMSKKQRDSLYAEVQKHQKSQECAGSGGGGPTSLSLTKEDGVCGSSREDAEEGLSRSYSTGGSSSTLSDLDDIAALPDLFDLPLTPEEASEYCSLELLGGGASTGNTSNSSSSSSSSSSFNGLQLLHTHSHTHLLGHTHALLDQLPDDCSITDLERITQSIVKSHLETCQYSAEDMKRFTWAQYTPEETRAFQNKVHYKTYNVLCHHITNAIQYVVEFAKRITGFMDLCQNDQIILLKAGCLEVLLIRMCRAFNVNNSTIFFNGKFAPAHFFKALGCDDLVSAVFDLGKGLCRLQLSDEEMALFSAAVLLSPDRPWLTEGQKVQKLQEKVYLALQHSLHNRGASDEKLDKMVSKLPTMKSICNLHIDKLEFFRLVHPETAYSFPPLYREVFGSEMSLPDSTNS
;
A
#
# COMPACT_ATOMS: atom_id res chain seq x y z
N LEU A 1 6.45 33.46 -6.35
CA LEU A 1 7.23 32.53 -5.51
C LEU A 1 8.75 32.72 -5.64
N ALA A 2 9.40 32.43 -6.78
CA ALA A 2 10.88 32.53 -6.89
C ALA A 2 11.47 33.85 -6.35
N ALA A 3 10.94 35.00 -6.77
CA ALA A 3 11.38 36.33 -6.33
C ALA A 3 11.11 36.67 -4.83
N GLN A 4 10.30 35.87 -4.12
CA GLN A 4 10.00 36.09 -2.69
C GLN A 4 10.88 35.24 -1.76
N ILE A 5 11.48 34.15 -2.27
CA ILE A 5 12.32 33.24 -1.48
C ILE A 5 13.72 33.84 -1.25
N GLU A 6 14.17 34.74 -2.14
CA GLU A 6 15.49 35.40 -2.06
C GLU A 6 15.75 36.17 -0.76
N VAL A 7 14.70 36.54 -0.01
CA VAL A 7 14.77 37.22 1.28
C VAL A 7 15.28 36.30 2.40
N ILE A 8 15.10 34.97 2.27
CA ILE A 8 15.54 34.00 3.27
C ILE A 8 16.97 33.53 2.94
N PRO A 9 17.94 33.63 3.87
CA PRO A 9 19.30 33.14 3.64
C PRO A 9 19.37 31.60 3.60
N CYS A 10 20.30 31.07 2.81
CA CYS A 10 20.58 29.64 2.68
C CYS A 10 20.83 28.98 4.06
N LYS A 11 19.95 28.08 4.51
CA LYS A 11 20.04 27.48 5.85
C LYS A 11 21.34 26.67 6.08
N ILE A 12 22.06 26.28 5.01
CA ILE A 12 23.36 25.60 5.10
C ILE A 12 24.53 26.55 5.38
N CYS A 13 24.61 27.71 4.72
CA CYS A 13 25.82 28.57 4.73
C CYS A 13 25.56 30.08 4.83
N GLY A 14 24.32 30.53 4.99
CA GLY A 14 23.96 31.95 5.13
C GLY A 14 24.04 32.81 3.86
N ASP A 15 24.49 32.24 2.73
CA ASP A 15 24.55 32.94 1.43
C ASP A 15 23.15 33.18 0.84
N LYS A 16 23.00 34.08 -0.15
CA LYS A 16 21.70 34.37 -0.79
C LYS A 16 21.08 33.08 -1.34
N SER A 17 19.85 32.75 -0.93
CA SER A 17 19.17 31.55 -1.43
C SER A 17 18.65 31.75 -2.85
N SER A 18 18.51 30.66 -3.60
CA SER A 18 17.96 30.63 -4.97
C SER A 18 16.64 29.85 -5.06
N GLY A 19 16.10 29.40 -3.91
CA GLY A 19 14.93 28.54 -3.84
C GLY A 19 15.06 27.42 -2.83
N ILE A 20 14.11 26.49 -2.89
CA ILE A 20 14.14 25.23 -2.14
C ILE A 20 14.71 24.17 -3.07
N HIS A 21 15.77 23.51 -2.64
CA HIS A 21 16.43 22.44 -3.39
C HIS A 21 16.62 21.26 -2.46
N TYR A 22 16.26 20.05 -2.91
CA TYR A 22 16.34 18.82 -2.10
C TYR A 22 15.58 18.93 -0.76
N GLY A 23 14.47 19.67 -0.71
CA GLY A 23 13.66 19.90 0.50
C GLY A 23 14.06 21.08 1.39
N VAL A 24 15.19 21.76 1.13
CA VAL A 24 15.71 22.84 2.01
C VAL A 24 15.97 24.14 1.25
N ILE A 25 15.68 25.29 1.87
CA ILE A 25 16.01 26.62 1.32
C ILE A 25 17.54 26.76 1.24
N THR A 26 18.09 26.77 0.03
CA THR A 26 19.53 26.78 -0.20
C THR A 26 19.95 27.68 -1.37
N CYS A 27 21.24 27.97 -1.45
CA CYS A 27 21.86 28.64 -2.59
C CYS A 27 22.35 27.61 -3.62
N GLU A 28 22.52 28.03 -4.88
CA GLU A 28 23.06 27.20 -5.96
C GLU A 28 24.38 26.51 -5.58
N GLY A 29 25.24 27.18 -4.80
CA GLY A 29 26.50 26.61 -4.33
C GLY A 29 26.35 25.40 -3.39
N CYS A 30 25.28 25.32 -2.58
CA CYS A 30 25.01 24.18 -1.71
C CYS A 30 24.17 23.10 -2.40
N LYS A 31 23.21 23.49 -3.25
CA LYS A 31 22.49 22.60 -4.18
C LYS A 31 23.46 21.80 -5.05
N GLY A 32 24.37 22.49 -5.76
CA GLY A 32 25.35 21.86 -6.64
C GLY A 32 26.40 21.02 -5.90
N PHE A 33 26.74 21.38 -4.67
CA PHE A 33 27.58 20.56 -3.79
C PHE A 33 26.86 19.25 -3.43
N PHE A 34 25.66 19.34 -2.85
CA PHE A 34 24.88 18.17 -2.42
C PHE A 34 24.64 17.19 -3.58
N ARG A 35 24.26 17.69 -4.76
CA ARG A 35 24.07 16.87 -5.97
C ARG A 35 25.30 16.02 -6.31
N ARG A 36 26.50 16.63 -6.34
CA ARG A 36 27.74 15.91 -6.67
C ARG A 36 28.14 14.91 -5.60
N SER A 37 27.97 15.26 -4.33
CA SER A 37 28.28 14.35 -3.21
C SER A 37 27.38 13.12 -3.20
N GLN A 38 26.11 13.28 -3.57
CA GLN A 38 25.12 12.20 -3.66
C GLN A 38 25.25 11.34 -4.93
N GLN A 39 25.60 11.93 -6.09
CA GLN A 39 25.77 11.18 -7.34
C GLN A 39 26.99 10.26 -7.32
N ASN A 40 28.09 10.69 -6.71
CA ASN A 40 29.36 9.93 -6.69
C ASN A 40 29.56 9.14 -5.38
N ASN A 41 28.51 9.03 -4.54
CA ASN A 41 28.56 8.46 -3.18
C ASN A 41 29.80 8.90 -2.38
N ALA A 42 30.08 10.20 -2.37
CA ALA A 42 31.41 10.72 -2.03
C ALA A 42 31.69 10.67 -0.52
N MET A 43 32.59 9.76 -0.12
CA MET A 43 33.08 9.66 1.26
C MET A 43 34.13 10.74 1.55
N TYR A 44 33.71 11.85 2.14
CA TYR A 44 34.62 12.88 2.65
C TYR A 44 35.12 12.53 4.06
N SER A 45 36.33 12.96 4.40
CA SER A 45 36.85 12.94 5.77
C SER A 45 36.94 14.35 6.36
N CYS A 46 36.98 14.46 7.69
CA CYS A 46 37.20 15.71 8.40
C CYS A 46 38.56 15.67 9.09
N SER A 47 39.44 16.62 8.81
CA SER A 47 40.76 16.80 9.44
C SER A 47 40.72 17.47 10.82
N ARG A 48 39.55 17.47 11.46
CA ARG A 48 39.21 18.11 12.75
C ARG A 48 38.15 17.27 13.46
N GLN A 49 37.64 17.74 14.59
CA GLN A 49 36.62 17.12 15.45
C GLN A 49 35.19 17.05 14.85
N ARG A 50 35.03 16.93 13.52
CA ARG A 50 33.74 16.83 12.78
C ARG A 50 32.70 17.93 13.04
N ASN A 51 33.06 19.02 13.72
CA ASN A 51 32.20 20.15 14.06
C ASN A 51 32.70 21.48 13.44
N CYS A 52 33.01 21.47 12.13
CA CYS A 52 33.42 22.70 11.44
C CYS A 52 32.21 23.59 11.17
N LEU A 53 32.27 24.86 11.58
CA LEU A 53 31.30 25.88 11.19
C LEU A 53 31.26 26.02 9.66
N ILE A 54 30.06 26.23 9.11
CA ILE A 54 29.76 26.35 7.69
C ILE A 54 29.00 27.66 7.44
N ASP A 55 29.71 28.63 6.86
CA ASP A 55 29.23 29.95 6.43
C ASP A 55 29.66 30.26 4.98
N ARG A 56 29.29 31.44 4.47
CA ARG A 56 29.53 31.86 3.08
C ARG A 56 31.02 31.84 2.69
N THR A 57 31.91 32.11 3.65
CA THR A 57 33.37 32.19 3.44
C THR A 57 34.06 30.85 3.59
N ASN A 58 33.70 30.06 4.61
CA ASN A 58 34.42 28.84 4.98
C ASN A 58 33.76 27.54 4.50
N ARG A 59 32.58 27.58 3.84
CA ARG A 59 31.86 26.40 3.31
C ARG A 59 32.68 25.45 2.45
N ASN A 60 33.82 25.86 1.89
CA ASN A 60 34.69 24.99 1.10
C ASN A 60 35.80 24.31 1.94
N ARG A 61 35.99 24.70 3.21
CA ARG A 61 37.10 24.26 4.08
C ARG A 61 36.95 22.84 4.62
N CYS A 62 35.73 22.32 4.73
CA CYS A 62 35.48 20.93 5.14
C CYS A 62 34.23 20.37 4.46
N GLN A 63 34.44 19.49 3.48
CA GLN A 63 33.36 18.87 2.70
C GLN A 63 32.51 17.91 3.55
N HIS A 64 33.12 17.14 4.47
CA HIS A 64 32.42 16.27 5.41
C HIS A 64 31.39 17.04 6.25
N CYS A 65 31.82 18.08 6.96
CA CYS A 65 30.92 18.85 7.84
C CYS A 65 29.83 19.60 7.03
N ARG A 66 30.15 20.04 5.80
CA ARG A 66 29.15 20.63 4.90
C ARG A 66 28.08 19.62 4.49
N LEU A 67 28.48 18.42 4.07
CA LEU A 67 27.55 17.36 3.67
C LEU A 67 26.70 16.89 4.85
N GLN A 68 27.32 16.69 6.01
CA GLN A 68 26.61 16.32 7.24
C GLN A 68 25.61 17.41 7.66
N LYS A 69 25.93 18.70 7.52
CA LYS A 69 24.99 19.80 7.76
C LYS A 69 23.84 19.83 6.73
N CYS A 70 24.09 19.47 5.47
CA CYS A 70 23.00 19.30 4.48
C CYS A 70 22.02 18.20 4.91
N LEU A 71 22.53 17.01 5.27
CA LEU A 71 21.73 15.87 5.69
C LEU A 71 20.97 16.15 7.00
N ALA A 72 21.65 16.72 8.00
CA ALA A 72 21.04 17.04 9.30
C ALA A 72 19.94 18.11 9.23
N LEU A 73 19.94 18.96 8.19
CA LEU A 73 18.87 19.92 7.92
C LEU A 73 17.80 19.39 6.95
N GLY A 74 17.83 18.10 6.62
CA GLY A 74 16.80 17.42 5.83
C GLY A 74 16.99 17.49 4.32
N MET A 75 18.19 17.79 3.80
CA MET A 75 18.43 17.66 2.35
C MET A 75 18.41 16.18 1.94
N SER A 76 17.48 15.80 1.06
CA SER A 76 17.36 14.44 0.52
C SER A 76 17.20 14.42 -1.00
N ARG A 77 17.66 13.34 -1.66
CA ARG A 77 17.41 13.10 -3.09
C ARG A 77 15.91 12.96 -3.38
N ASP A 78 15.19 12.31 -2.48
CA ASP A 78 13.78 11.95 -2.65
C ASP A 78 12.86 13.16 -2.47
N ALA A 79 13.32 14.16 -1.71
CA ALA A 79 12.67 15.47 -1.59
C ALA A 79 12.67 16.31 -2.91
N VAL A 80 13.24 15.80 -4.01
CA VAL A 80 13.09 16.37 -5.36
C VAL A 80 11.87 15.80 -6.09
N LYS A 81 11.38 14.62 -5.72
CA LYS A 81 10.15 14.02 -6.29
C LYS A 81 8.88 14.74 -5.83
N PHE A 82 8.93 15.49 -4.72
CA PHE A 82 7.83 16.33 -4.24
C PHE A 82 7.67 17.59 -5.10
N GLY A 83 7.06 17.41 -6.27
CA GLY A 83 6.67 18.50 -7.16
C GLY A 83 5.62 19.40 -6.53
N ARG A 84 6.04 20.62 -6.13
CA ARG A 84 5.25 21.68 -5.46
C ARG A 84 5.02 21.39 -3.95
N MET A 85 5.60 22.25 -3.10
CA MET A 85 5.42 22.22 -1.63
C MET A 85 3.96 22.03 -1.20
N SER A 86 3.74 21.25 -0.13
CA SER A 86 2.42 21.13 0.49
C SER A 86 1.89 22.49 0.94
N LYS A 87 0.56 22.68 1.00
CA LYS A 87 -0.06 23.93 1.44
C LYS A 87 0.50 24.37 2.81
N LYS A 88 0.61 23.45 3.76
CA LYS A 88 1.21 23.67 5.10
C LYS A 88 2.67 24.15 5.03
N GLN A 89 3.52 23.57 4.17
CA GLN A 89 4.90 24.02 3.97
C GLN A 89 4.97 25.40 3.30
N ARG A 90 4.08 25.64 2.33
CA ARG A 90 3.99 26.91 1.59
C ARG A 90 3.55 28.05 2.49
N ASP A 91 2.54 27.82 3.32
CA ASP A 91 2.00 28.79 4.28
C ASP A 91 3.04 29.07 5.41
N SER A 92 3.74 28.02 5.87
CA SER A 92 4.88 28.17 6.79
C SER A 92 6.04 28.97 6.16
N LEU A 93 6.30 28.78 4.86
CA LEU A 93 7.29 29.57 4.13
C LEU A 93 6.88 31.05 4.04
N TYR A 94 5.61 31.33 3.73
CA TYR A 94 5.07 32.69 3.67
C TYR A 94 5.13 33.38 5.05
N ALA A 95 4.83 32.67 6.14
CA ALA A 95 4.97 33.20 7.50
C ALA A 95 6.43 33.54 7.84
N GLU A 96 7.39 32.68 7.48
CA GLU A 96 8.83 32.92 7.68
C GLU A 96 9.35 34.09 6.80
N VAL A 97 8.87 34.23 5.56
CA VAL A 97 9.17 35.40 4.70
C VAL A 97 8.66 36.69 5.33
N GLN A 98 7.39 36.75 5.74
CA GLN A 98 6.81 37.95 6.37
C GLN A 98 7.52 38.33 7.67
N LYS A 99 7.93 37.34 8.47
CA LYS A 99 8.71 37.53 9.69
C LYS A 99 10.06 38.17 9.38
N HIS A 100 10.79 37.65 8.38
CA HIS A 100 12.08 38.23 7.97
C HIS A 100 11.94 39.62 7.35
N GLN A 101 10.89 39.90 6.58
CA GLN A 101 10.62 41.23 6.03
C GLN A 101 10.39 42.26 7.16
N LYS A 102 9.51 41.97 8.12
CA LYS A 102 9.28 42.84 9.30
C LYS A 102 10.55 43.05 10.14
N SER A 103 11.39 42.03 10.28
CA SER A 103 12.69 42.16 10.96
C SER A 103 13.71 43.02 10.18
N GLN A 104 13.63 43.06 8.85
CA GLN A 104 14.47 43.94 8.02
C GLN A 104 13.94 45.39 8.03
N GLU A 105 12.62 45.60 8.06
CA GLU A 105 12.01 46.93 8.17
C GLU A 105 12.34 47.60 9.52
N CYS A 106 12.24 46.88 10.65
CA CYS A 106 12.66 47.39 11.96
C CYS A 106 14.19 47.57 12.09
N ALA A 107 15.01 46.92 11.26
CA ALA A 107 16.47 47.12 11.24
C ALA A 107 16.93 48.20 10.24
N GLY A 108 16.08 48.54 9.25
CA GLY A 108 16.40 49.48 8.18
C GLY A 108 16.09 50.95 8.49
N SER A 109 15.34 51.24 9.56
CA SER A 109 14.99 52.60 9.98
C SER A 109 15.46 52.86 11.41
N GLY A 110 16.75 53.18 11.58
CA GLY A 110 17.36 53.31 12.91
C GLY A 110 18.77 53.90 12.95
N GLY A 111 19.15 54.71 11.96
CA GLY A 111 20.42 55.45 12.00
C GLY A 111 20.32 56.71 12.87
N GLY A 112 20.54 56.59 14.18
CA GLY A 112 20.54 57.72 15.11
C GLY A 112 20.87 57.28 16.54
N GLY A 113 21.89 57.89 17.15
CA GLY A 113 22.48 57.48 18.43
C GLY A 113 21.77 58.00 19.71
N PRO A 114 22.44 57.98 20.89
CA PRO A 114 21.92 57.15 21.99
C PRO A 114 21.73 57.85 23.35
N THR A 115 20.72 57.41 24.11
CA THR A 115 20.55 57.54 25.59
C THR A 115 19.57 56.44 26.04
N SER A 116 19.93 55.37 26.77
CA SER A 116 20.47 55.22 28.15
C SER A 116 19.36 54.99 29.22
N LEU A 117 19.42 53.81 29.88
CA LEU A 117 18.78 53.47 31.19
C LEU A 117 17.23 53.34 31.19
N SER A 118 16.56 52.52 32.03
CA SER A 118 16.97 51.40 32.92
C SER A 118 15.75 50.61 33.46
N LEU A 119 15.94 49.32 33.79
CA LEU A 119 15.31 48.48 34.84
C LEU A 119 13.99 48.90 35.55
N THR A 120 12.96 48.02 35.48
CA THR A 120 12.18 47.30 36.55
C THR A 120 10.92 46.70 35.87
N LYS A 121 10.50 45.41 35.98
CA LYS A 121 10.27 44.43 37.06
C LYS A 121 8.90 44.59 37.77
N GLU A 122 8.20 43.46 37.99
CA GLU A 122 6.96 43.24 38.79
C GLU A 122 5.65 43.68 38.08
N ASP A 123 4.48 43.02 38.17
CA ASP A 123 4.01 41.69 38.64
C ASP A 123 2.69 41.41 37.82
N GLY A 124 2.08 40.24 37.66
CA GLY A 124 1.67 39.18 38.60
C GLY A 124 0.17 38.84 38.36
N VAL A 125 -0.33 37.77 39.00
CA VAL A 125 -1.75 37.30 39.03
C VAL A 125 -2.28 36.50 37.82
N CYS A 126 -2.44 35.20 38.05
CA CYS A 126 -3.29 34.26 37.32
C CYS A 126 -4.57 34.01 38.15
N GLY A 127 -5.73 33.89 37.48
CA GLY A 127 -7.02 33.55 38.10
C GLY A 127 -7.45 32.11 37.79
N SER A 128 -7.71 31.33 38.83
CA SER A 128 -8.07 29.90 38.78
C SER A 128 -9.54 29.65 38.49
N SER A 129 -9.84 28.50 37.86
CA SER A 129 -10.92 27.58 38.31
C SER A 129 -10.49 26.12 38.04
N ARG A 130 -10.77 25.24 39.00
CA ARG A 130 -10.40 23.81 39.07
C ARG A 130 -11.66 22.96 39.29
N GLU A 131 -11.45 21.67 39.59
CA GLU A 131 -12.40 20.65 40.08
C GLU A 131 -13.01 19.78 38.94
N ASP A 132 -12.96 18.44 38.97
CA ASP A 132 -12.35 17.54 39.98
C ASP A 132 -11.87 16.19 39.39
N ALA A 133 -11.14 15.43 40.20
CA ALA A 133 -10.70 14.06 39.93
C ALA A 133 -11.02 13.15 41.13
N GLU A 134 -11.27 11.85 40.89
CA GLU A 134 -11.20 10.81 41.92
C GLU A 134 -10.27 9.67 41.51
N GLU A 135 -9.60 9.10 42.51
CA GLU A 135 -8.48 8.18 42.38
C GLU A 135 -8.74 6.90 43.20
N GLY A 136 -8.26 5.74 42.75
CA GLY A 136 -8.49 4.45 43.40
C GLY A 136 -7.29 3.51 43.31
N LEU A 137 -6.42 3.56 44.32
CA LEU A 137 -5.20 2.74 44.44
C LEU A 137 -5.51 1.27 44.82
N SER A 138 -4.75 0.30 44.29
CA SER A 138 -3.80 -0.51 45.10
C SER A 138 -3.26 -1.81 44.47
N ARG A 139 -1.92 -1.85 44.35
CA ARG A 139 -1.00 -2.91 44.81
C ARG A 139 -0.84 -4.24 44.02
N SER A 140 0.42 -4.48 43.69
CA SER A 140 0.96 -5.64 42.96
C SER A 140 1.14 -6.91 43.82
N TYR A 141 1.16 -8.06 43.14
CA TYR A 141 1.90 -9.26 43.56
C TYR A 141 2.71 -9.80 42.38
N SER A 142 3.96 -10.17 42.61
CA SER A 142 4.85 -10.75 41.60
C SER A 142 5.10 -12.22 41.91
N THR A 143 4.78 -13.11 40.97
CA THR A 143 5.23 -14.52 41.00
C THR A 143 5.68 -14.89 39.59
N GLY A 144 6.95 -15.27 39.46
CA GLY A 144 7.58 -15.50 38.14
C GLY A 144 7.23 -16.83 37.49
N GLY A 145 7.20 -16.84 36.16
CA GLY A 145 7.12 -18.04 35.33
C GLY A 145 7.72 -17.72 33.96
N SER A 146 8.93 -18.22 33.70
CA SER A 146 9.71 -17.88 32.52
C SER A 146 9.16 -18.53 31.24
N SER A 147 8.87 -17.72 30.22
CA SER A 147 8.83 -18.20 28.82
C SER A 147 9.27 -17.07 27.90
N SER A 148 10.31 -17.33 27.10
CA SER A 148 10.99 -16.33 26.27
C SER A 148 10.48 -16.37 24.82
N THR A 149 9.51 -15.53 24.48
CA THR A 149 9.11 -15.28 23.07
C THR A 149 8.71 -13.81 22.85
N LEU A 150 9.57 -13.09 22.11
CA LEU A 150 9.23 -12.00 21.18
C LEU A 150 8.31 -10.88 21.68
N SER A 151 8.93 -9.85 22.27
CA SER A 151 8.37 -8.51 22.44
C SER A 151 9.00 -7.54 21.42
N ASP A 152 8.59 -7.62 20.15
CA ASP A 152 9.04 -6.75 19.04
C ASP A 152 7.93 -6.63 17.96
N LEU A 153 6.77 -6.03 18.29
CA LEU A 153 5.69 -5.77 17.31
C LEU A 153 5.04 -4.38 17.38
N ASP A 154 5.43 -3.50 18.32
CA ASP A 154 4.88 -2.14 18.41
C ASP A 154 5.51 -1.12 17.42
N ASP A 155 6.56 -1.51 16.68
CA ASP A 155 7.25 -0.64 15.71
C ASP A 155 6.73 -0.76 14.24
N ILE A 156 5.67 -1.54 13.97
CA ILE A 156 5.08 -1.66 12.62
C ILE A 156 3.98 -0.60 12.38
N ALA A 157 4.22 0.63 12.83
CA ALA A 157 3.36 1.80 12.59
C ALA A 157 3.94 2.79 11.54
N ALA A 158 5.06 2.44 10.90
CA ALA A 158 5.74 3.27 9.91
C ALA A 158 5.85 2.57 8.54
N LEU A 159 4.76 2.61 7.77
CA LEU A 159 4.79 2.38 6.32
C LEU A 159 4.78 3.73 5.57
N PRO A 160 5.94 4.19 5.06
CA PRO A 160 6.00 5.15 3.97
C PRO A 160 6.23 4.47 2.60
N ASP A 161 5.99 5.23 1.53
CA ASP A 161 6.61 5.11 0.20
C ASP A 161 6.14 4.07 -0.84
N LEU A 162 5.06 3.30 -0.62
CA LEU A 162 4.34 2.67 -1.76
C LEU A 162 3.07 3.43 -2.17
N PHE A 163 2.54 4.22 -1.23
CA PHE A 163 1.10 4.47 -1.12
C PHE A 163 0.85 5.81 -0.38
N ASP A 164 1.44 6.91 -0.87
CA ASP A 164 1.11 8.28 -0.42
C ASP A 164 1.68 9.37 -1.36
N LEU A 165 0.84 9.94 -2.26
CA LEU A 165 0.65 11.39 -2.55
C LEU A 165 -0.11 11.64 -3.89
N PRO A 166 -0.68 12.85 -4.11
CA PRO A 166 -1.93 12.99 -4.85
C PRO A 166 -1.80 13.26 -6.34
N LEU A 167 -2.82 12.85 -7.09
CA LEU A 167 -3.14 13.41 -8.39
C LEU A 167 -3.82 14.78 -8.21
N THR A 168 -3.17 15.84 -8.67
CA THR A 168 -3.83 17.14 -8.91
C THR A 168 -4.27 17.21 -10.37
N PRO A 169 -5.52 17.60 -10.67
CA PRO A 169 -6.02 17.67 -12.03
C PRO A 169 -5.53 18.93 -12.74
N GLU A 170 -4.91 18.78 -13.91
CA GLU A 170 -4.81 19.77 -15.00
C GLU A 170 -3.91 19.19 -16.11
N GLU A 171 -4.51 18.54 -17.12
CA GLU A 171 -4.05 18.33 -18.52
C GLU A 171 -4.86 17.22 -19.28
N ALA A 172 -6.09 16.92 -18.85
CA ALA A 172 -7.03 16.06 -19.57
C ALA A 172 -8.18 16.90 -20.17
N SER A 173 -7.85 17.86 -21.03
CA SER A 173 -8.81 18.75 -21.69
C SER A 173 -8.40 19.05 -23.14
N GLU A 174 -8.29 18.02 -23.97
CA GLU A 174 -8.44 18.13 -25.43
C GLU A 174 -8.68 16.73 -26.03
N TYR A 175 -9.27 16.68 -27.23
CA TYR A 175 -9.68 15.46 -27.96
C TYR A 175 -10.86 14.64 -27.40
N CYS A 176 -12.04 15.25 -27.46
CA CYS A 176 -13.25 14.48 -27.79
C CYS A 176 -14.04 15.19 -28.90
N SER A 177 -13.71 14.91 -30.18
CA SER A 177 -14.57 15.09 -31.37
C SER A 177 -13.85 14.62 -32.65
N LEU A 178 -14.65 14.16 -33.62
CA LEU A 178 -14.28 13.56 -34.92
C LEU A 178 -13.58 12.17 -34.83
N GLU A 179 -13.89 11.18 -35.68
CA GLU A 179 -14.72 11.19 -36.89
C GLU A 179 -15.88 10.19 -36.90
N LEU A 180 -16.94 10.57 -37.61
CA LEU A 180 -17.99 9.70 -38.14
C LEU A 180 -17.87 9.77 -39.67
N LEU A 181 -17.61 8.64 -40.37
CA LEU A 181 -18.07 8.33 -41.75
C LEU A 181 -17.30 7.14 -42.37
N GLY A 182 -17.99 6.38 -43.24
CA GLY A 182 -17.43 5.28 -44.05
C GLY A 182 -17.46 3.90 -43.36
N GLY A 183 -18.14 2.87 -43.85
CA GLY A 183 -18.86 2.68 -45.12
C GLY A 183 -18.28 1.49 -45.88
N GLY A 184 -18.96 0.33 -45.85
CA GLY A 184 -18.51 -0.87 -46.56
C GLY A 184 -19.36 -2.10 -46.26
N ALA A 185 -20.26 -2.46 -47.17
CA ALA A 185 -21.06 -3.69 -47.11
C ALA A 185 -20.68 -4.60 -48.28
N SER A 186 -20.57 -5.92 -48.05
CA SER A 186 -21.03 -6.98 -48.98
C SER A 186 -20.68 -8.42 -48.53
N THR A 187 -21.71 -9.29 -48.49
CA THR A 187 -21.78 -10.72 -48.92
C THR A 187 -20.61 -11.72 -48.68
N GLY A 188 -20.83 -12.97 -48.24
CA GLY A 188 -22.09 -13.63 -47.83
C GLY A 188 -22.05 -15.17 -47.74
N ASN A 189 -23.23 -15.75 -47.45
CA ASN A 189 -23.71 -17.14 -47.67
C ASN A 189 -23.40 -18.34 -46.72
N THR A 190 -24.48 -18.77 -46.03
CA THR A 190 -24.96 -20.17 -45.80
C THR A 190 -24.16 -21.12 -44.88
N SER A 191 -24.76 -22.01 -44.07
CA SER A 191 -26.10 -22.65 -44.17
C SER A 191 -26.78 -22.96 -42.81
N ASN A 192 -28.09 -23.28 -42.86
CA ASN A 192 -29.01 -23.50 -41.73
C ASN A 192 -28.75 -24.78 -40.88
N SER A 193 -29.12 -24.72 -39.60
CA SER A 193 -30.12 -25.66 -39.03
C SER A 193 -30.85 -25.03 -37.83
N SER A 194 -32.13 -25.35 -37.66
CA SER A 194 -33.08 -24.63 -36.79
C SER A 194 -33.71 -25.51 -35.71
N SER A 195 -33.87 -24.98 -34.50
CA SER A 195 -35.00 -25.31 -33.61
C SER A 195 -35.21 -24.17 -32.60
N SER A 196 -36.46 -23.99 -32.16
CA SER A 196 -36.94 -22.73 -31.57
C SER A 196 -37.79 -22.92 -30.31
N SER A 197 -37.53 -22.11 -29.29
CA SER A 197 -38.54 -21.73 -28.29
C SER A 197 -38.19 -20.38 -27.61
N SER A 198 -39.05 -19.39 -27.84
CA SER A 198 -39.14 -18.12 -27.09
C SER A 198 -39.61 -18.39 -25.64
N SER A 199 -39.46 -17.53 -24.61
CA SER A 199 -39.36 -16.05 -24.53
C SER A 199 -38.82 -15.66 -23.12
N SER A 200 -38.50 -14.43 -22.71
CA SER A 200 -38.43 -13.08 -23.33
C SER A 200 -37.77 -12.05 -22.37
N SER A 201 -36.96 -11.13 -22.92
CA SER A 201 -36.71 -9.71 -22.51
C SER A 201 -36.31 -9.29 -21.08
N SER A 202 -35.49 -8.26 -20.81
CA SER A 202 -34.55 -7.41 -21.60
C SER A 202 -33.83 -6.41 -20.64
N PHE A 203 -32.78 -5.70 -21.11
CA PHE A 203 -32.00 -4.60 -20.45
C PHE A 203 -31.12 -5.03 -19.24
N ASN A 204 -29.85 -4.65 -19.08
CA ASN A 204 -28.84 -3.92 -19.87
C ASN A 204 -27.45 -4.55 -19.52
N GLY A 205 -26.37 -4.49 -20.30
CA GLY A 205 -26.04 -3.56 -21.37
C GLY A 205 -24.60 -2.99 -21.27
N LEU A 206 -23.69 -3.56 -20.44
CA LEU A 206 -22.30 -3.06 -20.31
C LEU A 206 -21.24 -4.09 -19.81
N GLN A 207 -21.54 -5.38 -19.75
CA GLN A 207 -20.74 -6.38 -18.99
C GLN A 207 -19.79 -7.28 -19.82
N LEU A 208 -19.37 -6.89 -21.04
CA LEU A 208 -18.70 -7.82 -21.98
C LEU A 208 -17.26 -7.47 -22.38
N LEU A 209 -16.50 -6.78 -21.51
CA LEU A 209 -15.10 -6.37 -21.78
C LEU A 209 -14.04 -6.94 -20.82
N HIS A 210 -14.43 -7.73 -19.81
CA HIS A 210 -13.53 -8.16 -18.72
C HIS A 210 -13.34 -9.68 -18.53
N THR A 211 -13.83 -10.51 -19.45
CA THR A 211 -13.83 -11.99 -19.30
C THR A 211 -12.55 -12.70 -19.78
N HIS A 212 -11.54 -12.00 -20.30
CA HIS A 212 -10.39 -12.64 -20.96
C HIS A 212 -9.09 -12.75 -20.14
N SER A 213 -9.01 -12.18 -18.93
CA SER A 213 -7.73 -11.92 -18.24
C SER A 213 -7.14 -13.11 -17.44
N HIS A 214 -7.18 -14.35 -17.95
CA HIS A 214 -6.48 -15.52 -17.38
C HIS A 214 -6.13 -16.63 -18.40
N THR A 215 -6.38 -16.42 -19.69
CA THR A 215 -6.11 -17.44 -20.73
C THR A 215 -4.64 -17.86 -20.80
N HIS A 216 -3.69 -17.02 -20.38
CA HIS A 216 -2.26 -17.39 -20.34
C HIS A 216 -1.94 -18.47 -19.28
N LEU A 217 -2.54 -18.41 -18.10
CA LEU A 217 -2.36 -19.42 -17.03
C LEU A 217 -2.95 -20.79 -17.39
N LEU A 218 -3.89 -20.83 -18.34
CA LEU A 218 -4.44 -22.05 -18.94
C LEU A 218 -3.65 -22.51 -20.18
N GLY A 219 -2.90 -21.62 -20.83
CA GLY A 219 -2.11 -21.93 -22.03
C GLY A 219 -0.79 -22.67 -21.75
N HIS A 220 -0.25 -22.58 -20.53
CA HIS A 220 1.04 -23.16 -20.15
C HIS A 220 0.95 -24.56 -19.50
N THR A 221 -0.24 -25.19 -19.44
CA THR A 221 -0.43 -26.49 -18.78
C THR A 221 0.23 -27.67 -19.50
N HIS A 222 0.65 -27.53 -20.77
CA HIS A 222 0.95 -28.67 -21.64
C HIS A 222 2.39 -28.82 -22.17
N ALA A 223 3.34 -27.89 -21.92
CA ALA A 223 4.53 -27.79 -22.79
C ALA A 223 5.92 -27.54 -22.16
N LEU A 224 6.09 -27.53 -20.83
CA LEU A 224 7.32 -27.01 -20.20
C LEU A 224 8.21 -27.99 -19.41
N LEU A 225 7.85 -29.28 -19.32
CA LEU A 225 8.69 -30.28 -18.62
C LEU A 225 9.75 -30.96 -19.52
N ASP A 226 9.57 -30.99 -20.84
CA ASP A 226 10.54 -31.62 -21.76
C ASP A 226 11.72 -30.69 -22.13
N GLN A 227 11.56 -29.36 -22.02
CA GLN A 227 12.64 -28.38 -22.21
C GLN A 227 12.46 -27.21 -21.25
N LEU A 228 13.29 -27.16 -20.19
CA LEU A 228 13.49 -25.93 -19.42
C LEU A 228 14.07 -24.85 -20.35
N PRO A 229 13.62 -23.58 -20.26
CA PRO A 229 14.23 -22.49 -21.02
C PRO A 229 15.73 -22.37 -20.70
N ASP A 230 16.56 -22.07 -21.71
CA ASP A 230 18.04 -21.96 -21.56
C ASP A 230 18.49 -21.00 -20.44
N ASP A 231 17.64 -20.03 -20.07
CA ASP A 231 17.84 -19.04 -19.00
C ASP A 231 17.45 -19.52 -17.57
N CYS A 232 17.11 -20.81 -17.36
CA CYS A 232 16.60 -21.29 -16.06
C CYS A 232 17.02 -22.72 -15.70
N SER A 233 17.85 -22.89 -14.66
CA SER A 233 18.22 -24.21 -14.13
C SER A 233 17.29 -24.69 -13.01
N ILE A 234 17.29 -26.01 -12.75
CA ILE A 234 16.58 -26.62 -11.60
C ILE A 234 17.00 -25.97 -10.28
N THR A 235 18.29 -25.68 -10.10
CA THR A 235 18.79 -25.02 -8.87
C THR A 235 18.34 -23.56 -8.73
N ASP A 236 17.94 -22.91 -9.82
CA ASP A 236 17.33 -21.58 -9.78
C ASP A 236 15.85 -21.67 -9.38
N LEU A 237 15.11 -22.67 -9.89
CA LEU A 237 13.74 -22.95 -9.46
C LEU A 237 13.68 -23.29 -7.98
N GLU A 238 14.58 -24.15 -7.47
CA GLU A 238 14.67 -24.47 -6.04
C GLU A 238 14.95 -23.23 -5.19
N ARG A 239 15.84 -22.33 -5.65
CA ARG A 239 16.17 -21.08 -4.94
C ARG A 239 14.99 -20.11 -4.91
N ILE A 240 14.25 -20.00 -6.01
CA ILE A 240 13.02 -19.20 -6.11
C ILE A 240 11.95 -19.78 -5.17
N THR A 241 11.74 -21.09 -5.17
CA THR A 241 10.83 -21.77 -4.24
C THR A 241 11.21 -21.49 -2.79
N GLN A 242 12.48 -21.71 -2.40
CA GLN A 242 12.94 -21.46 -1.03
C GLN A 242 12.74 -19.99 -0.61
N SER A 243 13.03 -19.04 -1.50
CA SER A 243 12.78 -17.60 -1.29
C SER A 243 11.29 -17.29 -1.04
N ILE A 244 10.41 -17.79 -1.91
CA ILE A 244 8.96 -17.52 -1.84
C ILE A 244 8.31 -18.23 -0.65
N VAL A 245 8.69 -19.47 -0.35
CA VAL A 245 8.18 -20.23 0.80
C VAL A 245 8.62 -19.61 2.11
N LYS A 246 9.90 -19.23 2.23
CA LYS A 246 10.40 -18.51 3.41
C LYS A 246 9.62 -17.22 3.64
N SER A 247 9.47 -16.41 2.59
CA SER A 247 8.68 -15.18 2.62
C SER A 247 7.22 -15.43 3.04
N HIS A 248 6.57 -16.47 2.51
CA HIS A 248 5.20 -16.84 2.90
C HIS A 248 5.10 -17.21 4.38
N LEU A 249 6.02 -18.04 4.88
CA LEU A 249 6.02 -18.45 6.30
C LEU A 249 6.28 -17.26 7.23
N GLU A 250 7.21 -16.37 6.88
CA GLU A 250 7.53 -15.15 7.65
C GLU A 250 6.43 -14.08 7.59
N THR A 251 5.51 -14.16 6.63
CA THR A 251 4.40 -13.19 6.44
C THR A 251 3.01 -13.81 6.62
N CYS A 252 2.91 -15.05 7.08
CA CYS A 252 1.64 -15.69 7.37
C CYS A 252 1.30 -15.50 8.85
N GLN A 253 0.27 -14.70 9.14
CA GLN A 253 -0.13 -14.32 10.51
C GLN A 253 -0.35 -15.50 11.47
N TYR A 254 -0.74 -16.67 10.94
CA TYR A 254 -1.00 -17.87 11.74
C TYR A 254 -0.30 -19.08 11.14
N SER A 255 0.52 -19.76 11.96
CA SER A 255 1.07 -21.06 11.62
C SER A 255 -0.02 -22.14 11.64
N ALA A 256 0.27 -23.30 11.05
CA ALA A 256 -0.60 -24.47 11.16
C ALA A 256 -0.71 -24.99 12.62
N GLU A 257 0.23 -24.62 13.50
CA GLU A 257 0.26 -25.02 14.91
C GLU A 257 -0.60 -24.09 15.76
N ASP A 258 -0.56 -22.80 15.50
CA ASP A 258 -1.45 -21.82 16.16
C ASP A 258 -2.90 -22.11 15.84
N MET A 259 -3.21 -22.42 14.57
CA MET A 259 -4.58 -22.78 14.17
C MET A 259 -5.10 -24.02 14.92
N LYS A 260 -4.22 -25.01 15.22
CA LYS A 260 -4.57 -26.17 16.06
C LYS A 260 -4.90 -25.77 17.50
N ARG A 261 -4.17 -24.81 18.09
CA ARG A 261 -4.46 -24.28 19.44
C ARG A 261 -5.83 -23.62 19.51
N PHE A 262 -6.26 -22.94 18.45
CA PHE A 262 -7.55 -22.25 18.38
C PHE A 262 -8.74 -23.11 17.91
N THR A 263 -8.55 -24.39 17.57
CA THR A 263 -9.62 -25.28 17.03
C THR A 263 -10.92 -25.25 17.85
N TRP A 264 -10.81 -25.16 19.17
CA TRP A 264 -11.93 -25.17 20.12
C TRP A 264 -12.43 -23.76 20.51
N ALA A 265 -11.73 -22.71 20.11
CA ALA A 265 -12.12 -21.33 20.37
C ALA A 265 -13.21 -20.90 19.39
N GLN A 266 -14.48 -21.08 19.76
CA GLN A 266 -15.64 -20.72 18.95
C GLN A 266 -16.44 -19.60 19.63
N TYR A 267 -17.13 -18.77 18.85
CA TYR A 267 -18.05 -17.77 19.38
C TYR A 267 -19.30 -18.41 19.96
N THR A 268 -19.74 -17.95 21.13
CA THR A 268 -21.03 -18.39 21.70
C THR A 268 -22.22 -17.77 20.92
N PRO A 269 -23.44 -18.31 21.04
CA PRO A 269 -24.63 -17.70 20.45
C PRO A 269 -24.86 -16.25 20.93
N GLU A 270 -24.53 -15.95 22.19
CA GLU A 270 -24.65 -14.63 22.81
C GLU A 270 -23.64 -13.65 22.23
N GLU A 271 -22.37 -14.06 22.11
CA GLU A 271 -21.32 -13.25 21.46
C GLU A 271 -21.65 -12.98 19.99
N THR A 272 -22.16 -14.00 19.28
CA THR A 272 -22.61 -13.89 17.89
C THR A 272 -23.74 -12.89 17.76
N ARG A 273 -24.77 -12.97 18.63
CA ARG A 273 -25.89 -12.02 18.64
C ARG A 273 -25.44 -10.61 19.01
N ALA A 274 -24.51 -10.47 19.97
CA ALA A 274 -23.94 -9.18 20.35
C ALA A 274 -23.14 -8.54 19.20
N PHE A 275 -22.45 -9.34 18.38
CA PHE A 275 -21.79 -8.86 17.16
C PHE A 275 -22.80 -8.49 16.06
N GLN A 276 -23.82 -9.32 15.83
CA GLN A 276 -24.88 -9.07 14.85
C GLN A 276 -25.69 -7.79 15.13
N ASN A 277 -25.84 -7.43 16.41
CA ASN A 277 -26.52 -6.20 16.84
C ASN A 277 -25.64 -4.92 16.73
N LYS A 278 -24.37 -5.03 16.32
CA LYS A 278 -23.51 -3.85 16.11
C LYS A 278 -23.95 -3.07 14.87
N VAL A 279 -23.87 -1.75 14.95
CA VAL A 279 -24.23 -0.86 13.84
C VAL A 279 -23.33 -1.11 12.63
N HIS A 280 -23.94 -1.29 11.46
CA HIS A 280 -23.29 -1.71 10.20
C HIS A 280 -21.95 -1.01 9.92
N TYR A 281 -21.91 0.32 10.00
CA TYR A 281 -20.71 1.11 9.70
C TYR A 281 -19.52 0.81 10.65
N LYS A 282 -19.78 0.50 11.93
CA LYS A 282 -18.73 0.13 12.89
C LYS A 282 -18.16 -1.25 12.56
N THR A 283 -19.02 -2.20 12.21
CA THR A 283 -18.62 -3.56 11.81
C THR A 283 -17.78 -3.53 10.55
N TYR A 284 -18.18 -2.73 9.56
CA TYR A 284 -17.43 -2.54 8.32
C TYR A 284 -16.04 -1.91 8.56
N ASN A 285 -15.97 -0.89 9.42
CA ASN A 285 -14.68 -0.26 9.77
C ASN A 285 -13.71 -1.24 10.47
N VAL A 286 -14.20 -2.07 11.40
CA VAL A 286 -13.40 -3.13 12.02
C VAL A 286 -12.87 -4.12 10.97
N LEU A 287 -13.70 -4.54 10.01
CA LEU A 287 -13.25 -5.41 8.93
C LEU A 287 -12.19 -4.74 8.05
N CYS A 288 -12.33 -3.45 7.74
CA CYS A 288 -11.33 -2.69 6.99
C CYS A 288 -9.97 -2.66 7.71
N HIS A 289 -9.96 -2.51 9.04
CA HIS A 289 -8.72 -2.60 9.83
C HIS A 289 -8.08 -3.99 9.76
N HIS A 290 -8.86 -5.08 9.87
CA HIS A 290 -8.32 -6.44 9.72
C HIS A 290 -7.74 -6.69 8.32
N ILE A 291 -8.45 -6.26 7.27
CA ILE A 291 -7.96 -6.38 5.89
C ILE A 291 -6.70 -5.52 5.72
N THR A 292 -6.66 -4.29 6.26
CA THR A 292 -5.46 -3.42 6.25
C THR A 292 -4.25 -4.13 6.80
N ASN A 293 -4.36 -4.70 8.01
CA ASN A 293 -3.27 -5.40 8.65
C ASN A 293 -2.80 -6.58 7.78
N ALA A 294 -3.74 -7.31 7.15
CA ALA A 294 -3.41 -8.41 6.25
C ALA A 294 -2.72 -7.94 4.94
N ILE A 295 -3.12 -6.78 4.36
CA ILE A 295 -2.45 -6.16 3.21
C ILE A 295 -0.98 -5.90 3.51
N GLN A 296 -0.63 -5.42 4.71
CA GLN A 296 0.77 -5.13 5.07
C GLN A 296 1.67 -6.38 4.93
N TYR A 297 1.18 -7.54 5.37
CA TYR A 297 1.89 -8.81 5.20
C TYR A 297 1.96 -9.28 3.73
N VAL A 298 0.97 -8.94 2.89
CA VAL A 298 1.02 -9.24 1.44
C VAL A 298 2.03 -8.32 0.72
N VAL A 299 2.11 -7.05 1.12
CA VAL A 299 3.15 -6.12 0.61
C VAL A 299 4.54 -6.61 1.01
N GLU A 300 4.73 -7.02 2.26
CA GLU A 300 6.02 -7.55 2.73
C GLU A 300 6.36 -8.91 2.08
N PHE A 301 5.36 -9.74 1.79
CA PHE A 301 5.54 -10.95 1.00
C PHE A 301 6.06 -10.63 -0.39
N ALA A 302 5.42 -9.68 -1.08
CA ALA A 302 5.75 -9.27 -2.45
C ALA A 302 7.19 -8.75 -2.57
N LYS A 303 7.60 -7.86 -1.64
CA LYS A 303 8.97 -7.30 -1.58
C LYS A 303 10.06 -8.38 -1.51
N ARG A 304 9.76 -9.54 -0.92
CA ARG A 304 10.68 -10.68 -0.75
C ARG A 304 10.61 -11.70 -1.88
N ILE A 305 9.70 -11.54 -2.86
CA ILE A 305 9.71 -12.34 -4.09
C ILE A 305 10.91 -11.91 -4.94
N THR A 306 11.78 -12.85 -5.28
CA THR A 306 12.96 -12.59 -6.10
C THR A 306 12.56 -11.94 -7.43
N GLY A 307 13.10 -10.76 -7.72
CA GLY A 307 12.81 -9.97 -8.93
C GLY A 307 11.66 -8.96 -8.83
N PHE A 308 10.83 -8.99 -7.79
CA PHE A 308 9.71 -8.03 -7.66
C PHE A 308 10.19 -6.58 -7.46
N MET A 309 11.23 -6.39 -6.63
CA MET A 309 11.81 -5.07 -6.37
C MET A 309 12.60 -4.48 -7.56
N ASP A 310 12.88 -5.30 -8.59
CA ASP A 310 13.58 -4.88 -9.82
C ASP A 310 12.61 -4.37 -10.91
N LEU A 311 11.30 -4.40 -10.63
CA LEU A 311 10.24 -3.74 -11.40
C LEU A 311 10.15 -2.26 -11.02
N CYS A 312 9.69 -1.41 -11.94
CA CYS A 312 9.41 -0.01 -11.62
C CYS A 312 8.31 0.13 -10.56
N GLN A 313 8.38 1.19 -9.74
CA GLN A 313 7.47 1.43 -8.61
C GLN A 313 5.99 1.47 -9.02
N ASN A 314 5.69 2.02 -10.21
CA ASN A 314 4.34 2.04 -10.78
C ASN A 314 3.77 0.63 -10.96
N ASP A 315 4.56 -0.29 -11.52
CA ASP A 315 4.11 -1.65 -11.79
C ASP A 315 3.99 -2.46 -10.49
N GLN A 316 4.89 -2.25 -9.52
CA GLN A 316 4.74 -2.81 -8.17
C GLN A 316 3.40 -2.38 -7.52
N ILE A 317 3.02 -1.10 -7.66
CA ILE A 317 1.75 -0.56 -7.19
C ILE A 317 0.57 -1.22 -7.91
N ILE A 318 0.59 -1.30 -9.25
CA ILE A 318 -0.49 -1.91 -10.05
C ILE A 318 -0.71 -3.37 -9.67
N LEU A 319 0.37 -4.15 -9.56
CA LEU A 319 0.31 -5.57 -9.17
C LEU A 319 -0.26 -5.73 -7.75
N LEU A 320 0.14 -4.89 -6.81
CA LEU A 320 -0.38 -4.95 -5.43
C LEU A 320 -1.83 -4.47 -5.32
N LYS A 321 -2.22 -3.35 -5.95
CA LYS A 321 -3.62 -2.89 -5.95
C LYS A 321 -4.57 -3.95 -6.55
N ALA A 322 -4.18 -4.57 -7.67
CA ALA A 322 -5.04 -5.52 -8.37
C ALA A 322 -4.98 -6.96 -7.82
N GLY A 323 -3.85 -7.39 -7.23
CA GLY A 323 -3.63 -8.76 -6.78
C GLY A 323 -3.76 -9.01 -5.27
N CYS A 324 -3.71 -7.97 -4.42
CA CYS A 324 -3.62 -8.18 -2.98
C CYS A 324 -4.82 -8.94 -2.40
N LEU A 325 -6.05 -8.65 -2.82
CA LEU A 325 -7.24 -9.35 -2.31
C LEU A 325 -7.30 -10.81 -2.79
N GLU A 326 -6.86 -11.10 -4.02
CA GLU A 326 -6.74 -12.47 -4.52
C GLU A 326 -5.75 -13.29 -3.65
N VAL A 327 -4.60 -12.71 -3.29
CA VAL A 327 -3.63 -13.33 -2.36
C VAL A 327 -4.23 -13.51 -0.95
N LEU A 328 -4.99 -12.54 -0.45
CA LEU A 328 -5.68 -12.68 0.84
C LEU A 328 -6.70 -13.82 0.84
N LEU A 329 -7.49 -13.97 -0.23
CA LEU A 329 -8.46 -15.06 -0.40
C LEU A 329 -7.78 -16.43 -0.47
N ILE A 330 -6.61 -16.53 -1.12
CA ILE A 330 -5.78 -17.76 -1.12
C ILE A 330 -5.31 -18.06 0.31
N ARG A 331 -4.68 -17.11 1.00
CA ARG A 331 -4.13 -17.29 2.35
C ARG A 331 -5.21 -17.59 3.41
N MET A 332 -6.42 -17.07 3.22
CA MET A 332 -7.57 -17.30 4.09
C MET A 332 -7.91 -18.80 4.26
N CYS A 333 -7.58 -19.67 3.30
CA CYS A 333 -7.85 -21.11 3.43
C CYS A 333 -7.12 -21.77 4.62
N ARG A 334 -6.02 -21.19 5.13
CA ARG A 334 -5.36 -21.61 6.38
C ARG A 334 -6.19 -21.32 7.63
N ALA A 335 -6.99 -20.25 7.57
CA ALA A 335 -7.86 -19.78 8.64
C ALA A 335 -9.30 -20.35 8.51
N PHE A 336 -9.54 -21.25 7.56
CA PHE A 336 -10.86 -21.82 7.29
C PHE A 336 -10.98 -23.24 7.85
N ASN A 337 -11.97 -23.48 8.70
CA ASN A 337 -12.30 -24.79 9.22
C ASN A 337 -13.43 -25.42 8.40
N VAL A 338 -13.09 -26.46 7.63
CA VAL A 338 -14.03 -27.16 6.74
C VAL A 338 -15.13 -27.89 7.49
N ASN A 339 -14.84 -28.43 8.68
CA ASN A 339 -15.73 -29.33 9.41
C ASN A 339 -17.01 -28.65 9.90
N ASN A 340 -16.90 -27.38 10.30
CA ASN A 340 -18.02 -26.55 10.78
C ASN A 340 -18.28 -25.33 9.87
N SER A 341 -17.55 -25.17 8.77
CA SER A 341 -17.62 -24.01 7.85
C SER A 341 -17.48 -22.67 8.58
N THR A 342 -16.38 -22.50 9.30
CA THR A 342 -16.05 -21.27 10.05
C THR A 342 -14.71 -20.67 9.63
N ILE A 343 -14.56 -19.36 9.79
CA ILE A 343 -13.31 -18.62 9.55
C ILE A 343 -12.77 -18.09 10.88
N PHE A 344 -11.47 -18.21 11.10
CA PHE A 344 -10.80 -17.61 12.25
C PHE A 344 -10.79 -16.08 12.15
N PHE A 345 -11.40 -15.43 13.14
CA PHE A 345 -11.58 -13.98 13.22
C PHE A 345 -11.51 -13.55 14.68
N ASN A 346 -10.68 -12.55 15.02
CA ASN A 346 -10.55 -12.01 16.38
C ASN A 346 -10.36 -13.09 17.48
N GLY A 347 -9.47 -14.06 17.25
CA GLY A 347 -9.12 -15.07 18.26
C GLY A 347 -10.05 -16.28 18.32
N LYS A 348 -11.15 -16.30 17.56
CA LYS A 348 -12.15 -17.38 17.56
C LYS A 348 -12.63 -17.73 16.14
N PHE A 349 -13.19 -18.92 15.98
CA PHE A 349 -13.84 -19.33 14.74
C PHE A 349 -15.27 -18.80 14.65
N ALA A 350 -15.55 -18.07 13.57
CA ALA A 350 -16.83 -17.43 13.27
C ALA A 350 -17.53 -18.10 12.07
N PRO A 351 -18.80 -18.52 12.18
CA PRO A 351 -19.60 -19.00 11.05
C PRO A 351 -20.06 -17.84 10.14
N ALA A 352 -20.47 -18.13 8.90
CA ALA A 352 -20.89 -17.10 7.94
C ALA A 352 -21.95 -16.13 8.50
N HIS A 353 -22.94 -16.64 9.24
CA HIS A 353 -24.01 -15.83 9.82
C HIS A 353 -23.54 -14.83 10.89
N PHE A 354 -22.35 -15.01 11.47
CA PHE A 354 -21.74 -14.04 12.40
C PHE A 354 -21.55 -12.68 11.72
N PHE A 355 -21.20 -12.68 10.44
CA PHE A 355 -20.90 -11.48 9.65
C PHE A 355 -22.14 -10.75 9.11
N LYS A 356 -23.36 -11.17 9.47
CA LYS A 356 -24.63 -10.57 9.00
C LYS A 356 -24.72 -9.06 9.25
N ALA A 357 -24.07 -8.54 10.29
CA ALA A 357 -23.97 -7.10 10.54
C ALA A 357 -23.22 -6.30 9.45
N LEU A 358 -22.56 -6.95 8.48
CA LEU A 358 -21.99 -6.26 7.30
C LEU A 358 -23.03 -5.89 6.24
N GLY A 359 -24.21 -6.53 6.22
CA GLY A 359 -25.20 -6.33 5.14
C GLY A 359 -24.74 -6.82 3.76
N CYS A 360 -23.69 -7.64 3.70
CA CYS A 360 -23.05 -8.14 2.48
C CYS A 360 -23.10 -9.68 2.45
N ASP A 361 -24.27 -10.26 2.72
CA ASP A 361 -24.44 -11.71 2.91
C ASP A 361 -24.05 -12.54 1.67
N ASP A 362 -24.21 -11.96 0.47
CA ASP A 362 -23.77 -12.53 -0.81
C ASP A 362 -22.24 -12.62 -0.93
N LEU A 363 -21.52 -11.53 -0.60
CA LEU A 363 -20.06 -11.49 -0.55
C LEU A 363 -19.53 -12.47 0.51
N VAL A 364 -20.14 -12.49 1.70
CA VAL A 364 -19.75 -13.43 2.77
C VAL A 364 -19.96 -14.87 2.33
N SER A 365 -21.10 -15.22 1.72
CA SER A 365 -21.32 -16.59 1.23
C SER A 365 -20.28 -16.98 0.17
N ALA A 366 -20.02 -16.11 -0.82
CA ALA A 366 -19.06 -16.38 -1.88
C ALA A 366 -17.64 -16.60 -1.33
N VAL A 367 -17.21 -15.80 -0.35
CA VAL A 367 -15.93 -15.97 0.37
C VAL A 367 -15.87 -17.31 1.11
N PHE A 368 -16.94 -17.70 1.82
CA PHE A 368 -16.99 -18.98 2.53
C PHE A 368 -17.00 -20.19 1.58
N ASP A 369 -17.69 -20.10 0.43
CA ASP A 369 -17.75 -21.17 -0.55
C ASP A 369 -16.45 -21.32 -1.34
N LEU A 370 -15.76 -20.21 -1.63
CA LEU A 370 -14.36 -20.24 -2.09
C LEU A 370 -13.45 -20.90 -1.04
N GLY A 371 -13.58 -20.53 0.24
CA GLY A 371 -12.80 -21.12 1.34
C GLY A 371 -12.91 -22.64 1.39
N LYS A 372 -14.14 -23.18 1.39
CA LYS A 372 -14.41 -24.63 1.25
C LYS A 372 -13.76 -25.19 -0.02
N GLY A 373 -13.87 -24.48 -1.14
CA GLY A 373 -13.32 -24.87 -2.43
C GLY A 373 -11.79 -24.96 -2.47
N LEU A 374 -11.09 -24.06 -1.79
CA LEU A 374 -9.62 -24.04 -1.69
C LEU A 374 -9.11 -25.08 -0.70
N CYS A 375 -9.73 -25.24 0.48
CA CYS A 375 -9.31 -26.26 1.45
C CYS A 375 -9.44 -27.70 0.90
N ARG A 376 -10.40 -27.95 0.00
CA ARG A 376 -10.54 -29.24 -0.71
C ARG A 376 -9.36 -29.57 -1.63
N LEU A 377 -8.55 -28.58 -2.03
CA LEU A 377 -7.34 -28.79 -2.84
C LEU A 377 -6.16 -29.30 -2.01
N GLN A 378 -6.24 -29.22 -0.67
CA GLN A 378 -5.18 -29.63 0.26
C GLN A 378 -3.81 -29.07 -0.15
N LEU A 379 -3.75 -27.74 -0.31
CA LEU A 379 -2.50 -27.04 -0.62
C LEU A 379 -1.56 -27.09 0.57
N SER A 380 -0.33 -27.54 0.34
CA SER A 380 0.80 -27.37 1.23
C SER A 380 1.21 -25.90 1.31
N ASP A 381 2.00 -25.55 2.34
CA ASP A 381 2.56 -24.20 2.48
C ASP A 381 3.37 -23.77 1.26
N GLU A 382 4.03 -24.72 0.60
CA GLU A 382 4.85 -24.52 -0.61
C GLU A 382 4.00 -24.19 -1.84
N GLU A 383 3.02 -25.05 -2.14
CA GLU A 383 2.07 -24.83 -3.25
C GLU A 383 1.26 -23.54 -3.07
N MET A 384 0.87 -23.22 -1.82
CA MET A 384 0.13 -22.01 -1.49
C MET A 384 0.98 -20.75 -1.67
N ALA A 385 2.26 -20.79 -1.27
CA ALA A 385 3.19 -19.67 -1.43
C ALA A 385 3.46 -19.37 -2.91
N LEU A 386 3.77 -20.42 -3.69
CA LEU A 386 4.04 -20.31 -5.12
C LEU A 386 2.79 -19.87 -5.91
N PHE A 387 1.61 -20.41 -5.59
CA PHE A 387 0.36 -19.98 -6.21
C PHE A 387 0.01 -18.52 -5.86
N SER A 388 0.22 -18.10 -4.60
CA SER A 388 0.05 -16.70 -4.19
C SER A 388 0.96 -15.75 -4.98
N ALA A 389 2.22 -16.12 -5.17
CA ALA A 389 3.18 -15.34 -5.95
C ALA A 389 2.81 -15.29 -7.45
N ALA A 390 2.41 -16.42 -8.05
CA ALA A 390 1.99 -16.48 -9.45
C ALA A 390 0.73 -15.63 -9.75
N VAL A 391 -0.23 -15.61 -8.83
CA VAL A 391 -1.44 -14.78 -8.95
C VAL A 391 -1.14 -13.29 -8.81
N LEU A 392 -0.28 -12.93 -7.85
CA LEU A 392 0.16 -11.55 -7.67
C LEU A 392 0.91 -11.01 -8.91
N LEU A 393 1.83 -11.80 -9.47
CA LEU A 393 2.63 -11.46 -10.67
C LEU A 393 1.83 -11.60 -11.98
N SER A 394 0.60 -11.09 -12.07
CA SER A 394 -0.20 -11.16 -13.29
C SER A 394 0.26 -10.13 -14.35
N PRO A 395 0.69 -10.53 -15.57
CA PRO A 395 1.03 -9.60 -16.65
C PRO A 395 -0.21 -9.00 -17.34
N ASP A 396 -1.38 -9.60 -17.18
CA ASP A 396 -2.66 -9.14 -17.77
C ASP A 396 -3.26 -7.89 -17.07
N ARG A 397 -2.52 -7.22 -16.17
CA ARG A 397 -3.02 -6.01 -15.50
C ARG A 397 -2.88 -4.80 -16.42
N PRO A 398 -3.90 -3.93 -16.51
CA PRO A 398 -3.82 -2.73 -17.33
C PRO A 398 -2.76 -1.77 -16.78
N TRP A 399 -2.18 -0.95 -17.66
CA TRP A 399 -1.22 0.11 -17.33
C TRP A 399 0.18 -0.33 -16.84
N LEU A 400 0.51 -1.63 -16.93
CA LEU A 400 1.88 -2.09 -16.68
C LEU A 400 2.87 -1.54 -17.73
N THR A 401 4.00 -1.01 -17.27
CA THR A 401 5.08 -0.47 -18.10
C THR A 401 6.02 -1.56 -18.60
N GLU A 402 6.35 -2.51 -17.72
CA GLU A 402 7.31 -3.58 -17.92
C GLU A 402 6.62 -4.96 -17.98
N GLY A 403 5.44 -5.04 -18.63
CA GLY A 403 4.61 -6.27 -18.68
C GLY A 403 5.36 -7.55 -19.09
N GLN A 404 6.34 -7.45 -19.99
CA GLN A 404 7.20 -8.59 -20.37
C GLN A 404 8.14 -9.05 -19.25
N LYS A 405 8.64 -8.16 -18.38
CA LYS A 405 9.39 -8.56 -17.18
C LYS A 405 8.46 -9.27 -16.20
N VAL A 406 7.26 -8.72 -15.98
CA VAL A 406 6.25 -9.33 -15.09
C VAL A 406 5.90 -10.73 -15.57
N GLN A 407 5.68 -10.91 -16.88
CA GLN A 407 5.44 -12.22 -17.49
C GLN A 407 6.62 -13.19 -17.23
N LYS A 408 7.86 -12.79 -17.51
CA LYS A 408 9.05 -13.62 -17.24
C LYS A 408 9.23 -13.98 -15.77
N LEU A 409 8.85 -13.11 -14.84
CA LEU A 409 8.84 -13.41 -13.40
C LEU A 409 7.74 -14.42 -13.07
N GLN A 410 6.53 -14.24 -13.62
CA GLN A 410 5.41 -15.17 -13.42
C GLN A 410 5.73 -16.57 -13.95
N GLU A 411 6.28 -16.66 -15.16
CA GLU A 411 6.69 -17.92 -15.80
C GLU A 411 7.67 -18.70 -14.93
N LYS A 412 8.68 -18.03 -14.36
CA LYS A 412 9.63 -18.67 -13.42
C LYS A 412 8.97 -19.20 -12.13
N VAL A 413 8.01 -18.45 -11.58
CA VAL A 413 7.24 -18.90 -10.40
C VAL A 413 6.27 -20.04 -10.74
N TYR A 414 5.70 -20.05 -11.95
CA TYR A 414 4.82 -21.11 -12.41
C TYR A 414 5.59 -22.41 -12.71
N LEU A 415 6.77 -22.33 -13.33
CA LEU A 415 7.70 -23.46 -13.47
C LEU A 415 8.08 -24.04 -12.11
N ALA A 416 8.37 -23.18 -11.12
CA ALA A 416 8.66 -23.60 -9.75
C ALA A 416 7.46 -24.31 -9.09
N LEU A 417 6.23 -23.84 -9.35
CA LEU A 417 4.98 -24.50 -8.89
C LEU A 417 4.78 -25.87 -9.56
N GLN A 418 4.96 -25.98 -10.87
CA GLN A 418 4.86 -27.24 -11.61
C GLN A 418 5.90 -28.26 -11.10
N HIS A 419 7.16 -27.84 -10.92
CA HIS A 419 8.21 -28.68 -10.34
C HIS A 419 7.87 -29.14 -8.91
N SER A 420 7.35 -28.25 -8.07
CA SER A 420 6.93 -28.57 -6.69
C SER A 420 5.80 -29.62 -6.66
N LEU A 421 4.78 -29.45 -7.52
CA LEU A 421 3.66 -30.39 -7.65
C LEU A 421 4.15 -31.77 -8.13
N HIS A 422 4.97 -31.81 -9.17
CA HIS A 422 5.48 -33.07 -9.75
C HIS A 422 6.37 -33.82 -8.75
N ASN A 423 7.28 -33.14 -8.05
CA ASN A 423 8.16 -33.73 -7.03
C ASN A 423 7.38 -34.30 -5.83
N ARG A 424 6.16 -33.80 -5.57
CA ARG A 424 5.24 -34.32 -4.55
C ARG A 424 4.29 -35.41 -5.08
N GLY A 425 4.41 -35.81 -6.34
CA GLY A 425 3.53 -36.80 -6.99
C GLY A 425 2.09 -36.31 -7.18
N ALA A 426 1.86 -35.00 -7.19
CA ALA A 426 0.55 -34.44 -7.52
C ALA A 426 0.31 -34.52 -9.03
N SER A 427 -0.91 -34.88 -9.44
CA SER A 427 -1.31 -34.87 -10.85
C SER A 427 -1.54 -33.46 -11.36
N ASP A 428 -1.39 -33.26 -12.68
CA ASP A 428 -1.66 -31.98 -13.36
C ASP A 428 -3.10 -31.49 -13.10
N GLU A 429 -4.04 -32.41 -12.86
CA GLU A 429 -5.41 -32.08 -12.41
C GLU A 429 -5.44 -31.18 -11.17
N LYS A 430 -4.46 -31.27 -10.26
CA LYS A 430 -4.40 -30.40 -9.07
C LYS A 430 -4.12 -28.96 -9.47
N LEU A 431 -3.23 -28.74 -10.44
CA LEU A 431 -2.94 -27.42 -11.01
C LEU A 431 -4.15 -26.85 -11.74
N ASP A 432 -4.82 -27.65 -12.57
CA ASP A 432 -6.07 -27.24 -13.23
C ASP A 432 -7.16 -26.86 -12.22
N LYS A 433 -7.31 -27.66 -11.14
CA LYS A 433 -8.27 -27.37 -10.07
C LYS A 433 -7.89 -26.08 -9.30
N MET A 434 -6.61 -25.75 -9.14
CA MET A 434 -6.16 -24.46 -8.59
C MET A 434 -6.50 -23.29 -9.53
N VAL A 435 -6.11 -23.39 -10.80
CA VAL A 435 -6.37 -22.37 -11.85
C VAL A 435 -7.87 -22.14 -12.03
N SER A 436 -8.70 -23.18 -11.90
CA SER A 436 -10.18 -23.08 -11.95
C SER A 436 -10.81 -22.19 -10.88
N LYS A 437 -10.08 -21.84 -9.81
CA LYS A 437 -10.57 -20.93 -8.75
C LYS A 437 -10.35 -19.46 -9.07
N LEU A 438 -9.47 -19.13 -10.01
CA LEU A 438 -9.14 -17.75 -10.36
C LEU A 438 -10.37 -16.92 -10.81
N PRO A 439 -11.29 -17.42 -11.65
CA PRO A 439 -12.50 -16.66 -12.02
C PRO A 439 -13.41 -16.38 -10.82
N THR A 440 -13.52 -17.33 -9.88
CA THR A 440 -14.30 -17.15 -8.64
C THR A 440 -13.65 -16.10 -7.73
N MET A 441 -12.32 -16.12 -7.59
CA MET A 441 -11.61 -15.10 -6.83
C MET A 441 -11.81 -13.70 -7.42
N LYS A 442 -11.69 -13.55 -8.75
CA LYS A 442 -11.99 -12.27 -9.43
C LYS A 442 -13.43 -11.80 -9.22
N SER A 443 -14.40 -12.71 -9.29
CA SER A 443 -15.81 -12.38 -9.01
C SER A 443 -16.00 -11.85 -7.57
N ILE A 444 -15.33 -12.45 -6.59
CA ILE A 444 -15.35 -12.01 -5.19
C ILE A 444 -14.65 -10.66 -5.02
N CYS A 445 -13.52 -10.42 -5.70
CA CYS A 445 -12.83 -9.14 -5.66
C CYS A 445 -13.70 -8.01 -6.24
N ASN A 446 -14.33 -8.23 -7.40
CA ASN A 446 -15.25 -7.25 -8.00
C ASN A 446 -16.44 -6.98 -7.06
N LEU A 447 -17.06 -8.03 -6.52
CA LEU A 447 -18.17 -7.89 -5.58
C LEU A 447 -17.76 -7.14 -4.30
N HIS A 448 -16.52 -7.31 -3.82
CA HIS A 448 -15.99 -6.52 -2.71
C HIS A 448 -15.93 -5.02 -3.05
N ILE A 449 -15.43 -4.65 -4.24
CA ILE A 449 -15.41 -3.26 -4.71
C ILE A 449 -16.84 -2.71 -4.83
N ASP A 450 -17.78 -3.46 -5.43
CA ASP A 450 -19.18 -3.03 -5.57
C ASP A 450 -19.84 -2.73 -4.21
N LYS A 451 -19.60 -3.59 -3.20
CA LYS A 451 -20.09 -3.36 -1.83
C LYS A 451 -19.39 -2.19 -1.14
N LEU A 452 -18.12 -1.95 -1.45
CA LEU A 452 -17.34 -0.83 -0.90
C LEU A 452 -17.82 0.51 -1.48
N GLU A 453 -18.13 0.59 -2.78
CA GLU A 453 -18.72 1.78 -3.39
C GLU A 453 -20.13 2.05 -2.87
N PHE A 454 -20.98 1.02 -2.74
CA PHE A 454 -22.28 1.18 -2.09
C PHE A 454 -22.14 1.67 -0.64
N PHE A 455 -21.17 1.15 0.12
CA PHE A 455 -20.90 1.63 1.47
C PHE A 455 -20.43 3.09 1.49
N ARG A 456 -19.54 3.49 0.58
CA ARG A 456 -19.07 4.89 0.43
C ARG A 456 -20.23 5.85 0.20
N LEU A 457 -21.19 5.47 -0.64
CA LEU A 457 -22.38 6.28 -0.93
C LEU A 457 -23.30 6.46 0.29
N VAL A 458 -23.49 5.42 1.10
CA VAL A 458 -24.41 5.43 2.26
C VAL A 458 -23.75 5.99 3.54
N HIS A 459 -22.44 5.82 3.69
CA HIS A 459 -21.68 6.17 4.90
C HIS A 459 -20.34 6.89 4.59
N PRO A 460 -20.36 8.04 3.90
CA PRO A 460 -19.13 8.73 3.45
C PRO A 460 -18.18 9.06 4.60
N GLU A 461 -18.69 9.64 5.70
CA GLU A 461 -17.90 9.95 6.91
C GLU A 461 -17.14 8.76 7.47
N THR A 462 -17.76 7.56 7.48
CA THR A 462 -17.08 6.35 7.94
C THR A 462 -16.05 5.88 6.91
N ALA A 463 -16.35 6.00 5.62
CA ALA A 463 -15.42 5.61 4.55
C ALA A 463 -14.16 6.49 4.52
N TYR A 464 -14.23 7.78 4.87
CA TYR A 464 -13.05 8.63 5.07
C TYR A 464 -12.20 8.17 6.26
N SER A 465 -12.82 7.67 7.32
CA SER A 465 -12.13 7.15 8.51
C SER A 465 -11.45 5.79 8.30
N PHE A 466 -11.62 5.16 7.13
CA PHE A 466 -10.92 3.90 6.82
C PHE A 466 -9.40 4.08 6.77
N PRO A 467 -8.62 3.05 7.15
CA PRO A 467 -7.16 3.12 7.13
C PRO A 467 -6.61 3.55 5.76
N PRO A 468 -5.60 4.43 5.69
CA PRO A 468 -5.10 4.97 4.41
C PRO A 468 -4.74 3.90 3.38
N LEU A 469 -3.98 2.89 3.81
CA LEU A 469 -3.58 1.75 2.98
C LEU A 469 -4.77 0.98 2.36
N TYR A 470 -5.87 0.81 3.10
CA TYR A 470 -7.09 0.20 2.57
C TYR A 470 -7.80 1.10 1.56
N ARG A 471 -7.90 2.40 1.87
CA ARG A 471 -8.48 3.40 0.97
C ARG A 471 -7.71 3.55 -0.33
N GLU A 472 -6.44 3.16 -0.37
CA GLU A 472 -5.63 3.27 -1.57
C GLU A 472 -5.58 1.99 -2.41
N VAL A 473 -5.52 0.82 -1.77
CA VAL A 473 -5.56 -0.47 -2.47
C VAL A 473 -6.94 -0.71 -3.09
N PHE A 474 -8.01 -0.27 -2.42
CA PHE A 474 -9.39 -0.41 -2.90
C PHE A 474 -10.07 0.94 -3.16
N GLY A 475 -9.29 2.00 -3.37
CA GLY A 475 -9.79 3.33 -3.74
C GLY A 475 -10.05 3.44 -5.22
N SER A 476 -11.25 3.86 -5.58
CA SER A 476 -11.47 4.51 -6.87
C SER A 476 -11.00 5.97 -6.78
N GLU A 477 -10.39 6.48 -7.85
CA GLU A 477 -10.02 7.90 -8.04
C GLU A 477 -11.28 8.76 -8.22
N MET A 478 -12.11 8.82 -7.18
CA MET A 478 -13.37 9.57 -7.17
C MET A 478 -13.09 11.03 -6.77
N SER A 479 -12.85 11.89 -7.77
CA SER A 479 -12.90 13.33 -7.57
C SER A 479 -14.32 13.73 -7.18
N LEU A 480 -14.50 14.08 -5.91
CA LEU A 480 -15.76 14.64 -5.44
C LEU A 480 -15.88 16.10 -5.91
N PRO A 481 -17.07 16.57 -6.28
CA PRO A 481 -17.27 17.97 -6.65
C PRO A 481 -16.99 18.86 -5.45
N ASP A 482 -16.19 19.92 -5.64
CA ASP A 482 -15.87 20.88 -4.60
C ASP A 482 -17.15 21.47 -3.98
N SER A 483 -17.31 21.28 -2.68
CA SER A 483 -18.39 21.87 -1.87
C SER A 483 -18.17 23.38 -1.63
N THR A 484 -17.91 24.15 -2.68
CA THR A 484 -17.77 25.60 -2.66
C THR A 484 -18.44 26.24 -3.89
N ASN A 485 -19.77 26.15 -3.96
CA ASN A 485 -20.62 27.07 -4.73
C ASN A 485 -22.06 27.04 -4.17
N SER A 486 -22.26 27.85 -3.11
CA SER A 486 -23.54 28.28 -2.55
C SER A 486 -23.36 29.66 -1.93
#